data_AF-A0A158QQ31-F1
#
_entry.id   AF-A0A158QQ31-F1
#
_cell.length_a   1.000
_cell.length_b   1.000
_cell.length_c   1.000
_cell.angle_alpha   90.00
_cell.angle_beta   90.00
_cell.angle_gamma   90.00
#
_symmetry.space_group_name_H-M   'P 1'
#
loop_
_entity.id
_entity.type
_entity.pdbx_description
1 polymer ?
#
loop_
_entity_poly.entity_id
_entity_poly.type
_entity_poly.pdbx_seq_one_letter_code
_entity_poly.pdbx_strand_id
1 'polypeptide(L)'
;LVVFRSGGTGRGDTLSGCELIVPCGFGMDFWVALQLRTARASGWRDELTAHLEASRLCFPTDVVDSLAGNEEIKRMQLEHEAKYDKRPHNRRVSYWRKLSIKYPFTFEYSELVGEWLSAKGRKPVEQPYVLRDRRALMSFSRWIQGKEKVPG
;
A
#
# COMPACT_ATOMS: atom_id res chain seq x y z
N LEU A 1 27.23 9.57 7.07
CA LEU A 1 26.83 9.90 5.68
C LEU A 1 25.41 10.47 5.73
N VAL A 2 25.13 11.53 4.98
CA VAL A 2 23.77 12.10 4.87
C VAL A 2 23.29 11.95 3.44
N VAL A 3 22.11 11.37 3.26
CA VAL A 3 21.48 11.19 1.94
C VAL A 3 20.21 12.02 1.90
N PHE A 4 20.11 12.92 0.93
CA PHE A 4 18.88 13.69 0.73
C PHE A 4 17.96 12.96 -0.24
N ARG A 5 16.69 12.79 0.16
CA ARG A 5 15.63 12.24 -0.68
C ARG A 5 14.67 13.35 -1.07
N SER A 6 14.38 13.42 -2.37
CA SER A 6 13.28 14.21 -2.89
C SER A 6 12.16 13.26 -3.30
N GLY A 7 10.97 13.45 -2.72
CA GLY A 7 9.77 12.72 -3.09
C GLY A 7 9.02 13.35 -4.29
N GLY A 8 9.72 14.15 -5.11
CA GLY A 8 9.24 14.59 -6.42
C GLY A 8 8.60 15.98 -6.42
N THR A 9 7.83 16.28 -7.47
CA THR A 9 7.29 17.61 -7.73
C THR A 9 5.80 17.68 -7.39
N GLY A 10 5.44 18.37 -6.30
CA GLY A 10 4.05 18.60 -5.90
C GLY A 10 3.96 19.33 -4.54
N ARG A 11 2.81 19.93 -4.22
CA ARG A 11 2.58 20.66 -2.95
C ARG A 11 2.35 19.76 -1.72
N GLY A 12 2.34 18.44 -1.88
CA GLY A 12 2.03 17.45 -0.83
C GLY A 12 3.07 16.35 -0.68
N ASP A 13 4.34 16.63 -1.00
CA ASP A 13 5.39 15.61 -0.88
C ASP A 13 5.90 15.49 0.57
N THR A 14 5.29 14.57 1.32
CA THR A 14 5.61 14.22 2.70
C THR A 14 6.85 13.32 2.82
N LEU A 15 7.40 12.84 1.70
CA LEU A 15 8.53 11.91 1.66
C LEU A 15 9.87 12.59 1.34
N SER A 16 9.87 13.92 1.18
CA SER A 16 11.10 14.69 1.10
C SER A 16 11.76 14.80 2.48
N GLY A 17 13.05 14.44 2.54
CA GLY A 17 13.77 14.40 3.81
C GLY A 17 15.24 14.05 3.67
N CYS A 18 15.90 13.78 4.79
CA CYS A 18 17.28 13.34 4.84
C CYS A 18 17.43 12.06 5.66
N GLU A 19 18.28 11.15 5.19
CA GLU A 19 18.65 9.93 5.89
C GLU A 19 20.04 10.10 6.49
N LEU A 20 20.16 9.85 7.79
CA LEU A 20 21.41 9.91 8.52
C LEU A 20 21.96 8.50 8.71
N ILE A 21 23.06 8.19 8.03
CA ILE A 21 23.76 6.91 8.16
C ILE A 21 24.94 7.11 9.10
N VAL A 22 24.87 6.46 10.26
CA VAL A 22 25.80 6.60 11.38
C VAL A 22 26.52 5.25 11.62
N PRO A 23 27.82 5.24 11.98
CA PRO A 23 28.52 4.01 12.35
C PRO A 23 27.88 3.28 13.53
N CYS A 24 28.09 1.97 13.63
CA CYS A 24 27.61 1.18 14.75
C CYS A 24 28.18 1.70 16.08
N GLY A 25 27.35 1.71 17.13
CA GLY A 25 27.73 2.20 18.46
C GLY A 25 27.30 3.64 18.77
N PHE A 26 27.14 4.50 17.76
CA PHE A 26 26.78 5.92 17.97
C PHE A 26 25.28 6.24 17.78
N GLY A 27 24.45 5.22 17.49
CA GLY A 27 23.04 5.44 17.16
C GLY A 27 22.25 6.13 18.27
N MET A 28 22.50 5.76 19.54
CA MET A 28 21.79 6.34 20.68
C MET A 28 22.20 7.80 20.93
N ASP A 29 23.49 8.12 20.81
CA ASP A 29 23.99 9.48 21.01
C ASP A 29 23.36 10.46 20.01
N PHE A 30 23.30 10.05 18.73
CA PHE A 30 22.62 10.82 17.69
C PHE A 30 21.11 10.93 17.94
N TRP A 31 20.46 9.84 18.34
CA TRP A 31 19.03 9.84 18.64
C TRP A 31 18.66 10.81 19.76
N VAL A 32 19.42 10.80 20.87
CA VAL A 32 19.23 11.73 21.99
C VAL A 32 19.47 13.18 21.55
N ALA A 33 20.54 13.44 20.79
CA ALA A 33 20.82 14.78 20.28
C ALA A 33 19.67 15.33 19.41
N LEU A 34 19.09 14.50 18.54
CA LEU A 34 17.93 14.86 17.72
C LEU A 34 16.71 15.19 18.60
N GLN A 35 16.43 14.37 19.60
CA GLN A 35 15.29 14.57 20.49
C GLN A 35 15.42 15.87 21.31
N LEU A 36 16.63 16.20 21.77
CA LEU A 36 16.93 17.46 22.46
C LEU A 36 16.75 18.70 21.54
N ARG A 37 16.89 18.52 20.23
CA ARG A 37 16.66 19.57 19.21
C ARG A 37 15.25 19.57 18.64
N THR A 38 14.28 19.01 19.38
CA THR A 38 12.83 18.99 19.07
C THR A 38 12.40 18.06 17.95
N ALA A 39 13.27 17.15 17.48
CA ALA A 39 12.82 16.08 16.60
C ALA A 39 11.77 15.20 17.30
N ARG A 40 10.85 14.62 16.51
CA ARG A 40 9.82 13.70 17.00
C ARG A 40 10.01 12.35 16.34
N ALA A 41 9.90 11.29 17.15
CA ALA A 41 9.93 9.93 16.65
C ALA A 41 8.66 9.64 15.85
N SER A 42 8.82 9.10 14.64
CA SER A 42 7.76 8.55 13.82
C SER A 42 7.88 7.04 13.78
N GLY A 43 6.74 6.34 13.87
CA GLY A 43 6.69 4.89 13.75
C GLY A 43 6.33 4.42 12.34
N TRP A 44 6.22 3.10 12.17
CA TRP A 44 5.77 2.48 10.92
C TRP A 44 4.41 3.01 10.44
N ARG A 45 3.49 3.29 11.38
CA ARG A 45 2.17 3.86 11.04
C ARG A 45 2.27 5.25 10.40
N ASP A 46 3.19 6.08 10.88
CA ASP A 46 3.37 7.43 10.38
C ASP A 46 4.04 7.38 8.99
N GLU A 47 4.95 6.44 8.78
CA GLU A 47 5.56 6.17 7.47
C GLU A 47 4.49 5.72 6.46
N LEU A 48 3.63 4.76 6.79
CA LEU A 48 2.50 4.37 5.95
C LEU A 48 1.59 5.56 5.62
N THR A 49 1.34 6.43 6.59
CA THR A 49 0.52 7.64 6.39
C THR A 49 1.21 8.63 5.46
N ALA A 50 2.51 8.85 5.63
CA ALA A 50 3.29 9.70 4.74
C ALA A 50 3.28 9.17 3.30
N HIS A 51 3.47 7.85 3.11
CA HIS A 51 3.35 7.22 1.79
C HIS A 51 1.97 7.43 1.15
N LEU A 52 0.91 7.26 1.93
CA LEU A 52 -0.47 7.49 1.49
C LEU A 52 -0.70 8.95 1.09
N GLU A 53 -0.27 9.91 1.91
CA GLU A 53 -0.41 11.35 1.64
C GLU A 53 0.38 11.78 0.40
N ALA A 54 1.55 11.18 0.17
CA ALA A 54 2.34 11.36 -1.03
C ALA A 54 1.75 10.63 -2.26
N SER A 55 0.63 9.91 -2.11
CA SER A 55 0.03 9.07 -3.16
C SER A 55 1.02 8.06 -3.75
N ARG A 56 1.89 7.50 -2.90
CA ARG A 56 2.90 6.51 -3.29
C ARG A 56 2.61 5.17 -2.65
N LEU A 57 2.82 4.13 -3.45
CA LEU A 57 2.78 2.75 -2.95
C LEU A 57 3.92 2.52 -1.96
N CYS A 58 3.61 1.90 -0.83
CA CYS A 58 4.54 1.45 0.19
C CYS A 58 4.77 -0.06 0.06
N PHE A 59 6.03 -0.47 -0.06
CA PHE A 59 6.39 -1.88 -0.01
C PHE A 59 6.51 -2.34 1.46
N PRO A 60 6.01 -3.53 1.84
CA PRO A 60 5.38 -4.56 1.01
C PRO A 60 3.86 -4.44 0.87
N THR A 61 3.21 -3.64 1.73
CA THR A 61 1.74 -3.63 1.93
C THR A 61 0.95 -3.36 0.65
N ASP A 62 1.40 -2.42 -0.18
CA ASP A 62 0.68 -2.00 -1.39
C ASP A 62 1.11 -2.78 -2.65
N VAL A 63 2.05 -3.71 -2.52
CA VAL A 63 2.63 -4.48 -3.62
C VAL A 63 2.04 -5.89 -3.66
N VAL A 64 0.74 -5.95 -3.96
CA VAL A 64 -0.11 -7.15 -3.83
C VAL A 64 0.26 -8.31 -4.76
N ASP A 65 1.04 -8.04 -5.81
CA ASP A 65 1.53 -9.05 -6.77
C ASP A 65 2.89 -9.63 -6.38
N SER A 66 3.56 -9.08 -5.36
CA SER A 66 4.80 -9.63 -4.82
C SER A 66 4.52 -10.74 -3.82
N LEU A 67 5.47 -11.67 -3.67
CA LEU A 67 5.42 -12.70 -2.62
C LEU A 67 5.31 -12.07 -1.23
N ALA A 68 6.07 -11.01 -0.97
CA ALA A 68 6.04 -10.30 0.31
C ALA A 68 4.68 -9.62 0.57
N GLY A 69 4.05 -9.08 -0.48
CA GLY A 69 2.72 -8.48 -0.37
C GLY A 69 1.65 -9.53 -0.07
N ASN A 70 1.71 -10.69 -0.72
CA ASN A 70 0.81 -11.81 -0.45
C ASN A 70 0.94 -12.34 0.98
N GLU A 71 2.17 -12.44 1.50
CA GLU A 71 2.41 -12.82 2.90
C GLU A 71 1.85 -11.77 3.86
N GLU A 72 2.03 -10.49 3.57
CA GLU A 72 1.52 -9.40 4.41
C GLU A 72 -0.02 -9.34 4.40
N ILE A 73 -0.67 -9.54 3.26
CA ILE A 73 -2.13 -9.64 3.16
C ILE A 73 -2.65 -10.80 4.02
N LYS A 74 -2.03 -11.97 3.93
CA LYS A 74 -2.39 -13.14 4.76
C LYS A 74 -2.19 -12.86 6.25
N ARG A 75 -1.08 -12.20 6.62
CA ARG A 75 -0.80 -11.79 8.00
C ARG A 75 -1.88 -10.85 8.53
N MET A 76 -2.24 -9.82 7.75
CA MET A 76 -3.30 -8.88 8.09
C MET A 76 -4.66 -9.57 8.21
N GLN A 77 -4.99 -10.48 7.29
CA GLN A 77 -6.22 -11.27 7.34
C GLN A 77 -6.34 -12.04 8.67
N LEU A 78 -5.32 -12.82 9.04
CA LEU A 78 -5.32 -13.58 10.29
C LEU A 78 -5.43 -12.68 11.53
N GLU A 79 -4.75 -11.53 11.51
CA GLU A 79 -4.84 -10.55 12.60
C GLU A 79 -6.25 -9.98 12.76
N HIS A 80 -6.92 -9.67 11.63
CA HIS A 80 -8.28 -9.14 11.63
C HIS A 80 -9.33 -10.18 12.01
N GLU A 81 -9.19 -11.42 11.52
CA GLU A 81 -10.04 -12.55 11.88
C GLU A 81 -9.95 -12.84 13.39
N ALA A 82 -8.74 -12.92 13.94
CA ALA A 82 -8.54 -13.11 15.37
C ALA A 82 -9.18 -11.98 16.21
N LYS A 83 -9.05 -10.72 15.77
CA LYS A 83 -9.70 -9.57 16.43
C LYS A 83 -11.22 -9.64 16.34
N TYR A 84 -11.76 -10.12 15.22
CA TYR A 84 -13.19 -10.30 15.04
C TYR A 84 -13.73 -11.43 15.92
N ASP A 85 -13.02 -12.55 15.99
CA ASP A 85 -13.40 -13.71 16.78
C ASP A 85 -13.26 -13.50 18.29
N LYS A 86 -12.39 -12.60 18.72
CA LYS A 86 -12.31 -12.21 20.13
C LYS A 86 -13.56 -11.47 20.62
N ARG A 87 -14.33 -10.84 19.73
CA ARG A 87 -15.56 -10.11 20.12
C ARG A 87 -16.70 -11.12 20.36
N PRO A 88 -17.64 -10.91 21.28
CA PRO A 88 -18.81 -11.78 21.41
C PRO A 88 -19.79 -11.57 20.25
N HIS A 89 -20.58 -12.60 19.89
CA HIS A 89 -21.45 -12.59 18.71
C HIS A 89 -22.37 -11.35 18.61
N ASN A 90 -22.94 -10.91 19.73
CA ASN A 90 -23.82 -9.74 19.80
C ASN A 90 -23.11 -8.38 19.61
N ARG A 91 -21.77 -8.34 19.72
CA ARG A 91 -20.94 -7.15 19.48
C ARG A 91 -20.17 -7.22 18.15
N ARG A 92 -20.29 -8.31 17.39
CA ARG A 92 -19.69 -8.46 16.07
C ARG A 92 -20.57 -7.82 14.99
N VAL A 93 -19.93 -7.26 13.97
CA VAL A 93 -20.60 -6.80 12.76
C VAL A 93 -20.98 -8.01 11.92
N SER A 94 -22.21 -8.06 11.43
CA SER A 94 -22.67 -9.16 10.58
C SER A 94 -22.39 -8.85 9.10
N TYR A 95 -21.19 -9.20 8.62
CA TYR A 95 -20.72 -8.86 7.27
C TYR A 95 -21.60 -9.42 6.15
N TRP A 96 -21.90 -10.72 6.16
CA TRP A 96 -22.75 -11.31 5.13
C TRP A 96 -24.21 -10.87 5.24
N ARG A 97 -24.87 -11.20 6.36
CA ARG A 97 -26.33 -11.03 6.51
C ARG A 97 -26.81 -9.57 6.47
N LYS A 98 -25.98 -8.60 6.92
CA LYS A 98 -26.38 -7.19 6.95
C LYS A 98 -25.73 -6.33 5.87
N LEU A 99 -24.51 -6.66 5.44
CA LEU A 99 -23.73 -5.82 4.52
C LEU A 99 -23.46 -6.49 3.17
N SER A 100 -23.82 -7.76 3.00
CA SER A 100 -23.53 -8.55 1.80
C SER A 100 -22.05 -8.55 1.40
N ILE A 101 -21.16 -8.47 2.39
CA ILE A 101 -19.70 -8.48 2.18
C ILE A 101 -19.21 -9.93 2.25
N LYS A 102 -18.67 -10.44 1.14
CA LYS A 102 -18.13 -11.81 1.01
C LYS A 102 -16.77 -11.96 1.70
N TYR A 103 -15.86 -11.02 1.46
CA TYR A 103 -14.49 -11.05 1.98
C TYR A 103 -14.20 -9.81 2.86
N PRO A 104 -14.52 -9.86 4.17
CA PRO A 104 -14.37 -8.71 5.06
C PRO A 104 -12.93 -8.45 5.55
N PHE A 105 -12.03 -9.43 5.43
CA PHE A 105 -10.66 -9.38 5.98
C PHE A 105 -9.57 -9.66 4.94
N THR A 106 -9.94 -9.91 3.69
CA THR A 106 -9.02 -10.21 2.59
C THR A 106 -9.52 -9.57 1.29
N PHE A 107 -8.64 -9.49 0.30
CA PHE A 107 -8.93 -8.97 -1.02
C PHE A 107 -8.68 -10.06 -2.06
N GLU A 108 -9.75 -10.71 -2.54
CA GLU A 108 -9.66 -11.73 -3.57
C GLU A 108 -9.59 -11.10 -4.97
N TYR A 109 -8.42 -10.53 -5.30
CA TYR A 109 -8.18 -9.87 -6.58
C TYR A 109 -8.36 -10.83 -7.77
N SER A 110 -8.00 -12.10 -7.62
CA SER A 110 -8.14 -13.11 -8.67
C SER A 110 -9.61 -13.36 -9.03
N GLU A 111 -10.49 -13.42 -8.03
CA GLU A 111 -11.93 -13.55 -8.25
C GLU A 111 -12.49 -12.30 -8.92
N LEU A 112 -12.16 -11.11 -8.39
CA LEU A 112 -12.60 -9.83 -8.94
C LEU A 112 -12.22 -9.66 -10.43
N VAL A 113 -10.96 -9.93 -10.76
CA VAL A 113 -10.46 -9.84 -12.14
C VAL A 113 -11.09 -10.93 -13.01
N GLY A 114 -11.27 -12.14 -12.48
CA GLY A 114 -11.94 -13.23 -13.18
C GLY A 114 -13.39 -12.90 -13.56
N GLU A 115 -14.15 -12.31 -12.65
CA GLU A 115 -15.53 -11.85 -12.91
C GLU A 115 -15.56 -10.76 -13.98
N TRP A 116 -14.67 -9.76 -13.89
CA TRP A 116 -14.56 -8.67 -14.87
C TRP A 116 -14.21 -9.17 -16.27
N LEU A 117 -13.31 -10.16 -16.37
CA LEU A 117 -12.93 -10.77 -17.65
C LEU A 117 -14.07 -11.61 -18.22
N SER A 118 -14.73 -12.41 -17.37
CA SER A 118 -15.87 -13.24 -17.76
C SER A 118 -17.02 -12.40 -18.29
N ALA A 119 -17.34 -11.28 -17.63
CA ALA A 119 -18.35 -10.33 -18.08
C ALA A 119 -18.03 -9.72 -19.47
N LYS A 120 -16.75 -9.65 -19.84
CA LYS A 120 -16.27 -9.18 -21.14
C LYS A 120 -16.02 -10.30 -22.15
N GLY A 121 -16.39 -11.55 -21.83
CA GLY A 121 -16.15 -12.71 -22.69
C GLY A 121 -14.68 -13.09 -22.85
N ARG A 122 -13.81 -12.68 -21.93
CA ARG A 122 -12.37 -12.98 -21.93
C ARG A 122 -12.06 -14.13 -20.97
N LYS A 123 -10.98 -14.86 -21.25
CA LYS A 123 -10.51 -15.94 -20.36
C LYS A 123 -10.02 -15.36 -19.02
N PRO A 124 -10.27 -16.04 -17.90
CA PRO A 124 -9.72 -15.63 -16.60
C PRO A 124 -8.20 -15.69 -16.61
N VAL A 125 -7.56 -14.80 -15.84
CA VAL A 125 -6.12 -14.76 -15.65
C VAL A 125 -5.77 -15.49 -14.36
N GLU A 126 -4.69 -16.28 -14.36
CA GLU A 126 -4.27 -17.07 -13.19
C GLU A 126 -3.81 -16.19 -12.02
N GLN A 127 -3.05 -15.13 -12.30
CA GLN A 127 -2.54 -14.20 -11.29
C GLN A 127 -2.70 -12.75 -11.75
N PRO A 128 -3.46 -11.92 -11.00
CA PRO A 128 -3.53 -10.49 -11.27
C PRO A 128 -2.19 -9.84 -10.92
N TYR A 129 -1.82 -8.80 -11.66
CA TYR A 129 -0.63 -7.98 -11.38
C TYR A 129 -0.99 -6.50 -11.37
N VAL A 130 -0.15 -5.69 -10.71
CA VAL A 130 -0.34 -4.24 -10.68
C VAL A 130 0.57 -3.59 -11.72
N LEU A 131 -0.03 -2.86 -12.66
CA LEU A 131 0.72 -2.10 -13.65
C LEU A 131 1.44 -0.92 -12.98
N ARG A 132 2.76 -1.00 -12.87
CA ARG A 132 3.62 0.07 -12.31
C ARG A 132 4.49 0.77 -13.34
N ASP A 133 4.52 0.30 -14.59
CA ASP A 133 5.31 0.94 -15.63
C ASP A 133 4.76 2.34 -15.93
N ARG A 134 5.56 3.35 -15.59
CA ARG A 134 5.22 4.75 -15.78
C ARG A 134 4.98 5.09 -17.25
N ARG A 135 5.69 4.46 -18.19
CA ARG A 135 5.51 4.74 -19.62
C ARG A 135 4.14 4.25 -20.09
N ALA A 136 3.79 3.02 -19.73
CA ALA A 136 2.46 2.46 -20.01
C ALA A 136 1.35 3.29 -19.36
N LEU A 137 1.49 3.63 -18.07
CA LEU A 137 0.51 4.45 -17.34
C LEU A 137 0.32 5.85 -17.97
N MET A 138 1.39 6.49 -18.43
CA MET A 138 1.31 7.78 -19.12
C MET A 138 0.57 7.66 -20.46
N SER A 139 0.79 6.59 -21.23
CA SER A 139 0.06 6.36 -22.47
C SER A 139 -1.43 6.11 -22.21
N PHE A 140 -1.77 5.28 -21.22
CA PHE A 140 -3.16 5.09 -20.79
C PHE A 140 -3.81 6.40 -20.33
N SER A 141 -3.10 7.23 -19.57
CA SER A 141 -3.60 8.53 -19.12
C SER A 141 -3.91 9.46 -20.31
N ARG A 142 -3.02 9.52 -21.31
CA ARG A 142 -3.23 10.31 -22.52
C ARG A 142 -4.38 9.78 -23.37
N TRP A 143 -4.52 8.46 -23.48
CA TRP A 143 -5.63 7.82 -24.16
C TRP A 143 -6.97 8.15 -23.49
N ILE A 144 -7.06 8.05 -22.16
CA ILE A 144 -8.27 8.43 -21.40
C ILE A 144 -8.63 9.91 -21.61
N GLN A 145 -7.63 10.79 -21.78
CA GLN A 145 -7.83 12.20 -22.12
C GLN A 145 -8.16 12.46 -23.60
N GLY A 146 -8.25 11.42 -24.43
CA GLY A 146 -8.52 11.53 -25.88
C GLY A 146 -7.36 12.07 -26.70
N LYS A 147 -6.14 12.13 -26.15
CA LYS A 147 -4.94 12.68 -26.81
C LYS A 147 -4.13 11.64 -27.59
N GLU A 148 -4.36 10.35 -27.32
CA GLU A 148 -3.68 9.22 -27.98
C GLU A 148 -4.68 8.12 -28.37
N LYS A 149 -4.29 7.24 -29.29
CA LYS A 149 -5.05 6.02 -29.63
C LYS A 149 -4.89 4.97 -28.51
N VAL A 150 -5.75 3.95 -28.52
CA VAL A 150 -5.73 2.86 -27.53
C VAL A 150 -4.30 2.28 -27.43
N PRO A 151 -3.68 2.25 -26.23
CA PRO A 151 -2.38 1.63 -26.05
C PRO A 151 -2.49 0.13 -26.33
N GLY A 152 -1.61 -0.37 -27.22
CA GLY A 152 -1.52 -1.78 -27.59
C GLY A 152 -0.68 -2.59 -26.62
#